data_AF-A0A1T4LPV9-F1
#
_entry.id   AF-A0A1T4LPV9-F1
#
_cell.length_a   1.000
_cell.length_b   1.000
_cell.length_c   1.000
_cell.angle_alpha   90.00
_cell.angle_beta   90.00
_cell.angle_gamma   90.00
#
_symmetry.space_group_name_H-M   'P 1'
#
loop_
_entity.id
_entity.type
_entity.pdbx_description
1 polymer ?
#
loop_
_entity_poly.entity_id
_entity_poly.type
_entity_poly.pdbx_seq_one_letter_code
_entity_poly.pdbx_strand_id
1 'polypeptide(L)'
;MTAMSSVLDKKYLKIPCSEIQLGARFSAPVFFEDGKNMFLAEGKTAKQYHINALKRWKIPYLLSYGHKIDSENLALDENFDDVSELEELEEI
;
A
#
# COMPACT_ATOMS: atom_id res chain seq x y z
N MET A 1 14.61 20.81 -23.15
CA MET A 1 15.48 20.74 -21.96
C MET A 1 14.63 20.25 -20.80
N THR A 2 15.04 19.13 -20.20
CA THR A 2 14.76 18.71 -18.80
C THR A 2 13.29 18.33 -18.50
N ALA A 3 12.95 17.14 -18.01
CA ALA A 3 13.69 16.24 -17.14
C ALA A 3 13.64 14.80 -17.66
N MET A 4 14.81 14.18 -17.76
CA MET A 4 14.93 12.74 -17.54
C MET A 4 14.36 12.50 -16.16
N SER A 5 13.15 11.93 -16.10
CA SER A 5 12.60 11.44 -14.84
C SER A 5 13.60 10.39 -14.37
N SER A 6 14.43 10.77 -13.40
CA SER A 6 15.31 9.88 -12.68
C SER A 6 14.40 8.91 -11.96
N VAL A 7 13.99 7.85 -12.66
CA VAL A 7 13.49 6.64 -12.05
C VAL A 7 14.69 6.15 -11.26
N LEU A 8 14.78 6.57 -9.99
CA LEU A 8 15.65 5.92 -9.03
C LEU A 8 15.44 4.43 -9.26
N ASP A 9 16.51 3.67 -9.46
CA ASP A 9 16.49 2.21 -9.42
C ASP A 9 16.01 1.81 -8.03
N LYS A 10 14.69 1.88 -7.82
CA LYS A 10 14.05 1.57 -6.56
C LYS A 10 14.23 0.07 -6.41
N LYS A 11 15.11 -0.30 -5.48
CA LYS A 11 15.35 -1.70 -5.14
C LYS A 11 14.11 -2.22 -4.43
N TYR A 12 13.21 -2.84 -5.17
CA TYR A 12 12.04 -3.50 -4.60
C TYR A 12 12.48 -4.70 -3.76
N LEU A 13 12.00 -4.74 -2.53
CA LEU A 13 12.02 -5.87 -1.63
C LEU A 13 10.76 -6.70 -1.86
N LYS A 14 10.93 -8.02 -1.88
CA LYS A 14 9.81 -8.96 -1.98
C LYS A 14 9.27 -9.21 -0.59
N ILE A 15 8.00 -8.92 -0.38
CA ILE A 15 7.30 -9.15 0.88
C ILE A 15 6.39 -10.36 0.68
N PRO A 16 6.61 -11.48 1.39
CA PRO A 16 5.70 -12.62 1.28
C PRO A 16 4.32 -12.22 1.83
N CYS A 17 3.24 -12.69 1.20
CA CYS A 17 1.88 -12.37 1.64
C CYS A 17 1.60 -12.81 3.09
N SER A 18 2.36 -13.77 3.63
CA SER A 18 2.29 -14.19 5.03
C SER A 18 2.66 -13.09 6.04
N GLU A 19 3.45 -12.10 5.64
CA GLU A 19 3.81 -10.95 6.48
C GLU A 19 2.74 -9.84 6.47
N ILE A 20 1.83 -9.87 5.49
CA ILE A 20 0.72 -8.94 5.38
C ILE A 20 -0.39 -9.38 6.33
N GLN A 21 -0.37 -8.84 7.53
CA GLN A 21 -1.36 -9.06 8.57
C GLN A 21 -2.26 -7.84 8.74
N LEU A 22 -3.38 -8.03 9.44
CA LEU A 22 -4.32 -6.95 9.70
C LEU A 22 -3.64 -5.87 10.54
N GLY A 23 -3.73 -4.61 10.09
CA GLY A 23 -3.04 -3.49 10.73
C GLY A 23 -1.57 -3.32 10.34
N ALA A 24 -1.02 -4.17 9.46
CA ALA A 24 0.33 -3.96 8.94
C ALA A 24 0.41 -2.64 8.16
N ARG A 25 1.48 -1.87 8.42
CA ARG A 25 1.77 -0.58 7.78
C ARG A 25 3.18 -0.64 7.20
N PHE A 26 3.41 0.08 6.11
CA PHE A 26 4.72 0.14 5.46
C PHE A 26 5.16 1.60 5.27
N SER A 27 6.47 1.83 5.34
CA SER A 27 7.11 3.16 5.14
C SER A 27 7.24 3.56 3.68
N ALA A 28 6.74 2.74 2.77
CA ALA A 28 6.66 3.01 1.34
C ALA A 28 5.39 2.35 0.79
N PRO A 29 4.91 2.76 -0.39
CA PRO A 29 3.83 2.05 -1.07
C PRO A 29 4.23 0.59 -1.36
N VAL A 30 3.22 -0.26 -1.29
CA VAL A 30 3.29 -1.68 -1.61
C VAL A 30 2.59 -1.90 -2.93
N PHE A 31 3.27 -2.57 -3.85
CA PHE A 31 2.82 -2.89 -5.20
C PHE A 31 2.59 -4.39 -5.33
N PHE A 32 1.85 -4.76 -6.36
CA PHE A 32 1.77 -6.15 -6.80
C PHE A 32 3.08 -6.60 -7.47
N GLU A 33 3.11 -7.87 -7.90
CA GLU A 33 4.27 -8.49 -8.57
C GLU A 33 4.72 -7.76 -9.85
N ASP A 34 3.85 -6.93 -10.44
CA ASP A 34 4.12 -6.13 -11.63
C ASP A 34 4.95 -4.86 -11.34
N GLY A 35 5.07 -4.46 -10.07
CA GLY A 35 5.73 -3.22 -9.65
C GLY A 35 5.05 -1.94 -10.14
N LYS A 36 3.86 -2.04 -10.73
CA LYS A 36 3.12 -0.93 -11.34
C LYS A 36 1.82 -0.66 -10.60
N ASN A 37 1.03 -1.70 -10.37
CA ASN A 37 -0.25 -1.58 -9.68
C ASN A 37 -0.01 -1.54 -8.18
N MET A 38 -0.59 -0.54 -7.52
CA MET A 38 -0.45 -0.34 -6.09
C MET A 38 -1.47 -1.21 -5.35
N PHE A 39 -1.00 -1.93 -4.33
CA PHE A 39 -1.83 -2.70 -3.42
C PHE A 39 -2.17 -1.90 -2.16
N LEU A 40 -1.17 -1.24 -1.57
CA LEU A 40 -1.32 -0.45 -0.35
C LEU A 40 -0.50 0.83 -0.46
N ALA A 41 -1.12 1.97 -0.15
CA ALA A 41 -0.41 3.24 -0.11
C ALA A 41 0.54 3.32 1.10
N GLU A 42 1.53 4.20 1.00
CA GLU A 42 2.45 4.50 2.09
C GLU A 42 1.69 4.90 3.35
N GLY A 43 2.09 4.32 4.49
CA GLY A 43 1.51 4.64 5.78
C GLY A 43 0.05 4.19 6.01
N LYS A 44 -0.62 3.60 5.01
CA LYS A 44 -1.96 3.03 5.20
C LYS A 44 -1.86 1.64 5.84
N THR A 45 -2.89 1.28 6.59
CA THR A 45 -2.98 -0.01 7.28
C THR A 45 -3.70 -1.04 6.42
N ALA A 46 -3.17 -2.26 6.40
CA ALA A 46 -3.81 -3.38 5.73
C ALA A 46 -5.11 -3.78 6.46
N LYS A 47 -6.25 -3.47 5.84
CA LYS A 47 -7.59 -3.90 6.30
C LYS A 47 -7.90 -5.36 5.90
N GLN A 48 -8.91 -5.97 6.53
CA GLN A 48 -9.29 -7.37 6.29
C GLN A 48 -9.61 -7.69 4.83
N TYR A 49 -10.26 -6.78 4.11
CA TYR A 49 -10.60 -7.01 2.70
C TYR A 49 -9.36 -7.12 1.79
N HIS A 50 -8.26 -6.41 2.12
CA HIS A 50 -7.00 -6.53 1.39
C HIS A 50 -6.43 -7.94 1.53
N ILE A 51 -6.44 -8.50 2.74
CA ILE A 51 -5.97 -9.85 3.03
C ILE A 51 -6.84 -10.88 2.29
N ASN A 52 -8.16 -10.66 2.29
CA ASN A 52 -9.09 -11.53 1.58
C ASN A 52 -8.84 -11.50 0.07
N ALA A 53 -8.51 -10.33 -0.51
CA ALA A 53 -8.16 -10.20 -1.91
C ALA A 53 -6.87 -10.97 -2.25
N LEU A 54 -5.81 -10.82 -1.44
CA LEU A 54 -4.55 -11.56 -1.62
C LEU A 54 -4.77 -13.08 -1.60
N LYS A 55 -5.58 -13.57 -0.66
CA LYS A 55 -5.94 -15.00 -0.57
C LYS A 55 -6.74 -15.47 -1.78
N ARG A 56 -7.73 -14.69 -2.22
CA ARG A 56 -8.61 -15.02 -3.35
C ARG A 56 -7.83 -15.09 -4.66
N TRP A 57 -6.90 -14.17 -4.86
CA TRP A 57 -6.09 -14.09 -6.08
C TRP A 57 -4.81 -14.94 -6.01
N LYS A 58 -4.53 -15.58 -4.86
CA LYS A 58 -3.35 -16.44 -4.63
C LYS A 58 -2.03 -15.72 -4.96
N ILE A 59 -1.94 -14.44 -4.58
CA ILE A 59 -0.74 -13.64 -4.79
C ILE A 59 0.39 -14.22 -3.92
N PRO A 60 1.58 -14.53 -4.47
CA PRO A 60 2.67 -15.15 -3.72
C PRO A 60 3.46 -14.13 -2.89
N TYR A 61 3.71 -12.96 -3.45
CA TYR A 61 4.47 -11.88 -2.82
C TYR A 61 4.02 -10.52 -3.36
N LEU A 62 4.35 -9.49 -2.61
CA LEU A 62 4.20 -8.09 -2.98
C LEU A 62 5.58 -7.44 -3.09
N LEU A 63 5.62 -6.26 -3.71
CA LEU A 63 6.84 -5.48 -3.90
C LEU A 63 6.74 -4.18 -3.13
N SER A 64 7.74 -3.84 -2.32
CA SER A 64 7.87 -2.51 -1.74
C SER A 64 9.34 -2.16 -1.61
N TYR A 65 9.68 -0.88 -1.65
CA TYR A 65 11.05 -0.41 -1.38
C TYR A 65 11.23 0.10 0.05
N GLY A 66 10.19 0.00 0.88
CA GLY A 66 10.20 0.36 2.29
C GLY A 66 10.29 -0.85 3.21
N HIS A 67 10.08 -0.60 4.49
CA HIS A 67 10.05 -1.61 5.55
C HIS A 67 8.71 -1.56 6.28
N LYS A 68 8.37 -2.65 6.97
CA LYS A 68 7.19 -2.70 7.84
C LYS A 68 7.38 -1.74 9.01
N ILE A 69 6.37 -0.93 9.28
CA ILE A 69 6.32 -0.07 10.46
C ILE A 69 5.60 -0.87 11.55
N ASP A 70 6.35 -1.24 12.59
CA ASP A 70 5.77 -1.87 13.77
C ASP A 70 5.00 -0.85 14.59
N SER A 71 3.82 -1.25 15.04
CA SER A 71 2.81 -0.40 15.68
C SER A 71 3.26 0.24 17.00
N GLU A 72 4.38 -0.22 17.59
CA GLU A 72 4.96 0.38 18.80
C GLU A 72 5.62 1.75 18.54
N ASN A 73 5.98 2.08 17.29
CA ASN A 73 6.61 3.35 16.93
C ASN A 73 5.62 4.34 16.27
N LEU A 74 4.47 4.56 16.91
CA LEU A 74 3.49 5.58 16.50
C LEU A 74 3.97 7.00 16.82
N ALA A 75 4.96 7.49 16.08
CA ALA A 75 5.14 8.92 15.90
C ALA A 75 4.21 9.38 14.75
N LEU A 76 3.08 9.94 15.14
CA LEU A 76 2.29 10.99 14.47
C LEU A 76 2.44 11.06 12.95
N ASP A 77 1.48 10.49 12.22
CA ASP A 77 1.20 10.97 10.87
C ASP A 77 -0.33 11.00 10.68
N GLU A 78 -0.88 12.14 11.10
CA GLU A 78 -2.29 12.54 11.01
C GLU A 78 -2.68 12.88 9.57
N ASN A 79 -2.64 11.91 8.66
CA ASN A 79 -3.27 12.06 7.34
C ASN A 79 -4.47 11.11 7.22
N PHE A 80 -5.52 11.52 7.93
CA PHE A 80 -6.92 11.20 7.65
C PHE A 80 -7.19 11.53 6.18
N ASP A 81 -7.33 10.50 5.36
CA ASP A 81 -7.75 10.65 3.96
C ASP A 81 -8.87 9.65 3.73
N ASP A 82 -9.98 9.92 4.42
CA ASP A 82 -11.27 9.23 4.34
C ASP A 82 -12.33 10.29 3.98
N VAL A 83 -12.07 11.06 2.90
CA VAL A 83 -13.01 12.03 2.33
C VAL A 83 -13.07 11.83 0.80
N SER A 84 -13.53 10.67 0.37
CA SER A 84 -13.87 10.43 -1.04
C SER A 84 -14.98 9.39 -1.19
N GLU A 85 -16.09 9.58 -0.46
CA GLU A 85 -17.32 8.81 -0.64
C GLU A 85 -18.57 9.67 -0.34
N LEU A 86 -18.65 10.86 -0.92
CA LEU A 86 -19.85 11.71 -0.92
C LEU A 86 -19.97 12.41 -2.28
N GLU A 87 -20.79 11.85 -3.17
CA GLU A 87 -21.68 12.53 -4.14
C GLU A 87 -22.02 11.57 -5.29
N GLU A 88 -23.02 10.72 -5.08
CA GLU A 88 -23.83 10.20 -6.18
C GLU A 88 -25.28 10.05 -5.69
N LEU A 89 -25.90 11.20 -5.37
CA LEU A 89 -27.35 11.35 -5.20
C LEU A 89 -27.81 12.53 -6.06
N GLU A 90 -28.00 12.26 -7.36
CA GLU A 90 -28.87 13.03 -8.26
C GLU A 90 -29.92 12.02 -8.77
N GLU A 91 -31.21 12.29 -8.88
CA GLU A 91 -32.08 13.41 -8.52
C GLU A 91 -33.52 12.84 -8.70
N ILE A 92 -34.51 13.34 -7.96
CA ILE A 92 -35.93 12.96 -8.10
C ILE A 92 -36.53 13.60 -9.35
#